data_AF-A0A2N7B3E1-F1
#
_entry.id   AF-A0A2N7B3E1-F1
#
_cell.length_a   1.000
_cell.length_b   1.000
_cell.length_c   1.000
_cell.angle_alpha   90.00
_cell.angle_beta   90.00
_cell.angle_gamma   90.00
#
_symmetry.space_group_name_H-M   'P 1'
#
loop_
_entity.id
_entity.type
_entity.pdbx_description
1 polymer ?
#
loop_
_entity_poly.entity_id
_entity_poly.type
_entity_poly.pdbx_seq_one_letter_code
_entity_poly.pdbx_strand_id
1 'polypeptide(L)'
;KITSLIILLGLFSWVASAQIPGSFVTSPDKHLSVQLTLKDGLAGYQVFKNNQPLLAPSALGLVLTDVDLSKNLKEVSKSPEKTITQTYAMCNAKKANLRYQAKQRSWTLATPTGQSLEIIFQVSNDAVAFRYRVKRPKEAISKVESEPTSFAFLAESRAWLQPMAVAKSGWEATNPSYEETYEQDIAVGTPSTKGAGWVYPALFKTKDTWILLTEAGLDSTYCATRLQDQSPGGEYFIGFPDAREVIKDKNLKPRARGTFQSPWRVLTIGNLATLIESTAGTDLALPAQKVDADFI
;
A
#
# COMPACT_ATOMS: atom_id res chain seq x y z
N LYS A 1 -8.95 -32.95 -69.88
CA LYS A 1 -8.11 -31.98 -69.14
C LYS A 1 -9.01 -31.36 -68.07
N ILE A 2 -9.02 -31.92 -66.86
CA ILE A 2 -9.82 -31.47 -65.72
C ILE A 2 -8.89 -30.69 -64.81
N THR A 3 -9.31 -29.47 -64.49
CA THR A 3 -8.60 -28.46 -63.70
C THR A 3 -8.70 -28.82 -62.21
N SER A 4 -7.57 -28.92 -61.50
CA SER A 4 -7.55 -29.07 -60.04
C SER A 4 -7.20 -27.74 -59.37
N LEU A 5 -8.13 -27.23 -58.58
CA LEU A 5 -8.01 -26.05 -57.72
C LEU A 5 -7.53 -26.52 -56.34
N ILE A 6 -6.33 -26.11 -55.91
CA ILE A 6 -5.80 -26.40 -54.57
C ILE A 6 -6.15 -25.22 -53.65
N ILE A 7 -7.02 -25.47 -52.68
CA ILE A 7 -7.37 -24.51 -51.61
C ILE A 7 -6.44 -24.81 -50.43
N LEU A 8 -5.56 -23.87 -50.11
CA LEU A 8 -4.65 -23.93 -48.96
C LEU A 8 -5.36 -23.32 -47.73
N LEU A 9 -5.89 -24.17 -46.85
CA LEU A 9 -6.42 -23.74 -45.54
C LEU A 9 -5.26 -23.45 -44.58
N GLY A 10 -4.99 -22.18 -44.32
CA GLY A 10 -4.10 -21.74 -43.25
C GLY A 10 -4.77 -21.88 -41.88
N LEU A 11 -4.31 -22.83 -41.07
CA LEU A 11 -4.66 -22.96 -39.66
C LEU A 11 -3.96 -21.86 -38.86
N PHE A 12 -4.69 -20.80 -38.51
CA PHE A 12 -4.26 -19.83 -37.49
C PHE A 12 -4.48 -20.44 -36.10
N SER A 13 -3.42 -20.98 -35.50
CA SER A 13 -3.44 -21.42 -34.11
C SER A 13 -3.40 -20.19 -33.20
N TRP A 14 -4.55 -19.81 -32.65
CA TRP A 14 -4.62 -18.91 -31.51
C TRP A 14 -3.98 -19.59 -30.31
N VAL A 15 -2.76 -19.19 -29.98
CA VAL A 15 -2.14 -19.57 -28.70
C VAL A 15 -2.84 -18.75 -27.63
N ALA A 16 -3.87 -19.34 -27.02
CA ALA A 16 -4.43 -18.81 -25.79
C ALA A 16 -3.33 -18.88 -24.72
N SER A 17 -2.74 -17.74 -24.38
CA SER A 17 -1.83 -17.64 -23.24
C SER A 17 -2.61 -18.05 -21.99
N ALA A 18 -2.31 -19.23 -21.44
CA ALA A 18 -2.85 -19.67 -20.18
C ALA A 18 -2.43 -18.66 -19.11
N GLN A 19 -3.36 -17.83 -18.66
CA GLN A 19 -3.17 -17.03 -17.45
C GLN A 19 -2.93 -18.01 -16.32
N ILE A 20 -1.72 -17.99 -15.75
CA ILE A 20 -1.46 -18.60 -14.44
C ILE A 20 -2.57 -18.07 -13.52
N PRO A 21 -3.35 -18.92 -12.83
CA PRO A 21 -4.42 -18.44 -11.96
C PRO A 21 -3.81 -17.66 -10.79
N GLY A 22 -3.62 -16.35 -10.98
CA GLY A 22 -3.25 -15.43 -9.93
C GLY A 22 -4.36 -15.39 -8.89
N SER A 23 -4.00 -15.37 -7.62
CA SER A 23 -4.99 -15.17 -6.56
C SER A 23 -5.22 -13.67 -6.38
N PHE A 24 -6.35 -13.19 -6.91
CA PHE A 24 -6.75 -11.79 -6.80
C PHE A 24 -7.61 -11.53 -5.55
N VAL A 25 -7.66 -10.27 -5.12
CA VAL A 25 -8.80 -9.68 -4.40
C VAL A 25 -9.39 -8.61 -5.28
N THR A 26 -10.68 -8.70 -5.54
CA THR A 26 -11.39 -7.83 -6.48
C THR A 26 -12.41 -6.99 -5.73
N SER A 27 -12.55 -5.71 -6.07
CA SER A 27 -13.54 -4.81 -5.47
C SER A 27 -14.97 -5.34 -5.66
N PRO A 28 -15.92 -4.92 -4.81
CA PRO A 28 -17.34 -5.28 -4.98
C PRO A 28 -17.89 -5.01 -6.40
N ASP A 29 -17.53 -3.88 -7.01
CA ASP A 29 -17.92 -3.51 -8.38
C ASP A 29 -17.05 -4.12 -9.49
N LYS A 30 -16.00 -4.86 -9.12
CA LYS A 30 -15.05 -5.54 -10.01
C LYS A 30 -14.18 -4.64 -10.88
N HIS A 31 -14.14 -3.34 -10.61
CA HIS A 31 -13.29 -2.41 -11.35
C HIS A 31 -11.87 -2.32 -10.81
N LEU A 32 -11.64 -2.56 -9.52
CA LEU A 32 -10.30 -2.62 -8.92
C LEU A 32 -9.96 -4.05 -8.54
N SER A 33 -8.70 -4.43 -8.73
CA SER A 33 -8.20 -5.68 -8.18
C SER A 33 -6.72 -5.59 -7.83
N VAL A 34 -6.32 -6.43 -6.89
CA VAL A 34 -4.93 -6.59 -6.48
C VAL A 34 -4.54 -8.06 -6.55
N GLN A 35 -3.34 -8.32 -7.04
CA GLN A 35 -2.75 -9.65 -7.11
C GLN A 35 -1.54 -9.69 -6.18
N LEU A 36 -1.50 -10.68 -5.27
CA LEU A 36 -0.26 -11.02 -4.60
C LEU A 36 0.57 -11.92 -5.51
N THR A 37 1.87 -11.66 -5.56
CA THR A 37 2.87 -12.46 -6.26
C THR A 37 3.91 -12.94 -5.25
N LEU A 38 4.39 -14.16 -5.45
CA LEU A 38 5.51 -14.72 -4.70
C LEU A 38 6.45 -15.36 -5.71
N LYS A 39 7.60 -14.73 -5.93
CA LYS A 39 8.60 -15.17 -6.91
C LYS A 39 9.94 -15.30 -6.20
N ASP A 40 10.56 -16.48 -6.31
CA ASP A 40 11.88 -16.75 -5.74
C ASP A 40 11.99 -16.38 -4.24
N GLY A 41 10.89 -16.55 -3.50
CA GLY A 41 10.80 -16.23 -2.07
C GLY A 41 10.63 -14.74 -1.74
N LEU A 42 10.41 -13.88 -2.74
CA LEU A 42 10.11 -12.46 -2.59
C LEU A 42 8.62 -12.22 -2.81
N ALA A 43 7.97 -11.62 -1.81
CA ALA A 43 6.56 -11.24 -1.90
C ALA A 43 6.44 -9.88 -2.60
N GLY A 44 5.44 -9.76 -3.45
CA GLY A 44 5.10 -8.50 -4.10
C GLY A 44 3.62 -8.44 -4.47
N TYR A 45 3.19 -7.33 -5.03
CA TYR A 45 1.83 -7.15 -5.48
C TYR A 45 1.73 -6.27 -6.72
N GLN A 46 0.59 -6.40 -7.40
CA GLN A 46 0.26 -5.58 -8.56
C GLN A 46 -1.19 -5.12 -8.47
N VAL A 47 -1.47 -3.87 -8.83
CA VAL A 47 -2.82 -3.28 -8.81
C VAL A 47 -3.32 -3.05 -10.23
N PHE A 48 -4.58 -3.40 -10.46
CA PHE A 48 -5.24 -3.29 -11.74
C PHE A 48 -6.53 -2.49 -11.61
N LYS A 49 -6.84 -1.70 -12.64
CA LYS A 49 -8.13 -1.07 -12.85
C LYS A 49 -8.68 -1.51 -14.20
N ASN A 50 -9.90 -2.07 -14.22
CA ASN A 50 -10.51 -2.62 -15.44
C ASN A 50 -9.60 -3.64 -16.17
N ASN A 51 -8.95 -4.51 -15.40
CA ASN A 51 -7.97 -5.50 -15.88
C ASN A 51 -6.72 -4.90 -16.56
N GLN A 52 -6.51 -3.58 -16.48
CA GLN A 52 -5.30 -2.93 -16.95
C GLN A 52 -4.35 -2.65 -15.78
N PRO A 53 -3.05 -2.92 -15.91
CA PRO A 53 -2.06 -2.55 -14.91
C PRO A 53 -2.15 -1.05 -14.59
N LEU A 54 -2.24 -0.74 -13.30
CA LEU A 54 -2.25 0.62 -12.78
C LEU A 54 -1.01 0.89 -11.91
N LEU A 55 -0.61 -0.11 -11.11
CA LEU A 55 0.68 -0.16 -10.41
C LEU A 55 1.44 -1.38 -10.94
N ALA A 56 2.73 -1.23 -11.25
CA ALA A 56 3.62 -2.32 -11.63
C ALA A 56 3.92 -3.23 -10.42
N PRO A 57 4.51 -4.43 -10.63
CA PRO A 57 4.92 -5.30 -9.54
C PRO A 57 5.76 -4.53 -8.50
N SER A 58 5.26 -4.50 -7.27
CA SER A 58 5.81 -3.72 -6.16
C SER A 58 6.13 -4.65 -4.99
N ALA A 59 7.21 -4.38 -4.27
CA ALA A 59 7.72 -5.22 -3.21
C ALA A 59 6.85 -5.17 -1.94
N LEU A 60 6.83 -6.28 -1.20
CA LEU A 60 6.23 -6.40 0.13
C LEU A 60 7.22 -7.07 1.09
N GLY A 61 7.21 -6.66 2.35
CA GLY A 61 8.00 -7.31 3.38
C GLY A 61 8.14 -6.49 4.64
N LEU A 62 8.62 -7.15 5.69
CA LEU A 62 9.03 -6.52 6.94
C LEU A 62 10.35 -7.13 7.41
N VAL A 63 11.29 -6.30 7.85
CA VAL A 63 12.52 -6.75 8.48
C VAL A 63 12.43 -6.44 9.97
N LEU A 64 12.50 -7.47 10.80
CA LEU A 64 12.54 -7.35 12.26
C LEU A 64 13.98 -7.59 12.73
N THR A 65 14.33 -7.14 13.94
CA THR A 65 15.69 -7.32 14.48
C THR A 65 16.12 -8.80 14.52
N ASP A 66 15.18 -9.73 14.71
CA ASP A 66 15.45 -11.17 14.86
C ASP A 66 15.08 -12.00 13.62
N VAL A 67 14.39 -11.43 12.63
CA VAL A 67 13.97 -12.16 11.42
C VAL A 67 13.72 -11.23 10.24
N ASP A 68 14.20 -11.63 9.08
CA ASP A 68 13.90 -10.97 7.80
C ASP A 68 12.69 -11.66 7.15
N LEU A 69 11.54 -10.99 7.17
CA LEU A 69 10.29 -11.43 6.53
C LEU A 69 10.08 -10.74 5.17
N SER A 70 11.16 -10.33 4.49
CA SER A 70 11.11 -9.81 3.11
C SER A 70 11.59 -10.80 2.05
N LYS A 71 12.21 -11.90 2.47
CA LYS A 71 12.86 -12.87 1.57
C LYS A 71 12.74 -14.31 2.05
N ASN A 72 13.05 -15.25 1.16
CA ASN A 72 13.00 -16.69 1.41
C ASN A 72 11.62 -17.17 1.91
N LEU A 73 10.54 -16.49 1.49
CA LEU A 73 9.19 -16.78 1.92
C LEU A 73 8.56 -17.91 1.09
N LYS A 74 7.74 -18.72 1.74
CA LYS A 74 6.85 -19.69 1.09
C LYS A 74 5.42 -19.42 1.50
N GLU A 75 4.47 -19.58 0.57
CA GLU A 75 3.05 -19.53 0.90
C GLU A 75 2.71 -20.74 1.79
N VAL A 76 2.20 -20.46 2.99
CA VAL A 76 1.72 -21.47 3.94
C VAL A 76 0.21 -21.66 3.77
N SER A 77 -0.53 -20.56 3.69
CA SER A 77 -1.96 -20.59 3.52
C SER A 77 -2.51 -19.29 2.96
N LYS A 78 -3.74 -19.37 2.45
CA LYS A 78 -4.53 -18.25 1.95
C LYS A 78 -5.93 -18.34 2.55
N SER A 79 -6.43 -17.26 3.10
CA SER A 79 -7.77 -17.23 3.66
C SER A 79 -8.84 -17.33 2.56
N PRO A 80 -10.04 -17.83 2.87
CA PRO A 80 -11.22 -17.53 2.07
C PRO A 80 -11.36 -16.00 1.90
N GLU A 81 -11.91 -15.58 0.77
CA GLU A 81 -12.29 -14.17 0.62
C GLU A 81 -13.52 -13.90 1.49
N LYS A 82 -13.54 -12.76 2.17
CA LYS A 82 -14.69 -12.29 2.94
C LYS A 82 -15.14 -10.92 2.47
N THR A 83 -16.45 -10.69 2.55
CA THR A 83 -17.02 -9.36 2.38
C THR A 83 -16.97 -8.62 3.71
N ILE A 84 -16.43 -7.41 3.71
CA ILE A 84 -16.54 -6.46 4.82
C ILE A 84 -17.74 -5.56 4.55
N THR A 85 -18.57 -5.36 5.56
CA THR A 85 -19.62 -4.34 5.54
C THR A 85 -19.64 -3.68 6.91
N GLN A 86 -19.53 -2.36 6.91
CA GLN A 86 -19.55 -1.55 8.12
C GLN A 86 -20.44 -0.34 7.89
N THR A 87 -21.06 0.13 8.97
CA THR A 87 -21.79 1.39 9.01
C THR A 87 -21.30 2.16 10.22
N TYR A 88 -21.00 3.44 10.04
CA TYR A 88 -20.54 4.31 11.12
C TYR A 88 -20.94 5.76 10.84
N ALA A 89 -20.96 6.57 11.89
CA ALA A 89 -21.24 8.00 11.81
C ALA A 89 -20.01 8.80 12.24
N MET A 90 -19.87 10.00 11.71
CA MET A 90 -18.80 10.95 12.04
C MET A 90 -19.37 12.36 12.23
N CYS A 91 -18.92 13.06 13.27
CA CYS A 91 -19.38 14.42 13.57
C CYS A 91 -18.59 15.50 12.82
N ASN A 92 -17.32 15.24 12.48
CA ASN A 92 -16.35 16.22 12.01
C ASN A 92 -15.64 15.79 10.71
N ALA A 93 -16.36 15.13 9.81
CA ALA A 93 -15.82 14.64 8.55
C ALA A 93 -16.70 15.03 7.35
N LYS A 94 -16.17 14.81 6.14
CA LYS A 94 -16.85 15.16 4.87
C LYS A 94 -18.22 14.46 4.66
N LYS A 95 -18.54 13.42 5.42
CA LYS A 95 -19.81 12.67 5.39
C LYS A 95 -20.20 12.30 6.82
N ALA A 96 -21.48 12.50 7.17
CA ALA A 96 -21.99 12.23 8.52
C ALA A 96 -22.33 10.76 8.76
N ASN A 97 -22.88 10.07 7.76
CA ASN A 97 -23.26 8.65 7.85
C ASN A 97 -22.63 7.89 6.69
N LEU A 98 -21.93 6.80 7.00
CA LEU A 98 -21.17 6.03 6.03
C LEU A 98 -21.58 4.57 6.04
N ARG A 99 -21.60 3.99 4.85
CA ARG A 99 -21.69 2.54 4.64
C ARG A 99 -20.50 2.12 3.81
N TYR A 100 -19.58 1.41 4.45
CA TYR A 100 -18.36 0.92 3.84
C TYR A 100 -18.52 -0.54 3.42
N GLN A 101 -18.05 -0.88 2.22
CA GLN A 101 -18.00 -2.24 1.70
C GLN A 101 -16.69 -2.53 1.00
N ALA A 102 -16.13 -3.71 1.26
CA ALA A 102 -14.89 -4.16 0.63
C ALA A 102 -14.82 -5.69 0.57
N LYS A 103 -13.89 -6.20 -0.24
CA LYS A 103 -13.45 -7.60 -0.21
C LYS A 103 -12.12 -7.69 0.52
N GLN A 104 -11.97 -8.66 1.41
CA GLN A 104 -10.74 -8.88 2.15
C GLN A 104 -10.26 -10.32 2.00
N ARG A 105 -8.95 -10.50 1.85
CA ARG A 105 -8.27 -11.80 1.89
C ARG A 105 -6.88 -11.63 2.52
N SER A 106 -6.38 -12.67 3.16
CA SER A 106 -5.00 -12.70 3.64
C SER A 106 -4.21 -13.90 3.13
N TRP A 107 -2.91 -13.69 3.02
CA TRP A 107 -1.90 -14.71 2.73
C TRP A 107 -0.96 -14.82 3.91
N THR A 108 -0.74 -16.03 4.39
CA THR A 108 0.29 -16.32 5.38
C THR A 108 1.50 -16.87 4.65
N LEU A 109 2.60 -16.11 4.69
CA LEU A 109 3.89 -16.51 4.16
C LEU A 109 4.82 -16.84 5.33
N ALA A 110 5.76 -17.77 5.15
CA ALA A 110 6.72 -18.09 6.20
C ALA A 110 8.12 -18.33 5.65
N THR A 111 9.10 -18.04 6.51
CA THR A 111 10.50 -18.44 6.31
C THR A 111 10.66 -19.95 6.49
N PRO A 112 11.78 -20.57 6.06
CA PRO A 112 12.04 -22.00 6.29
C PRO A 112 12.07 -22.38 7.78
N THR A 113 12.38 -21.42 8.65
CA THR A 113 12.42 -21.56 10.12
C THR A 113 11.05 -21.33 10.78
N GLY A 114 9.99 -21.11 10.01
CA GLY A 114 8.61 -21.09 10.48
C GLY A 114 8.11 -19.73 11.01
N GLN A 115 8.91 -18.67 10.97
CA GLN A 115 8.41 -17.33 11.28
C GLN A 115 7.54 -16.85 10.14
N SER A 116 6.35 -16.32 10.48
CA SER A 116 5.33 -15.98 9.49
C SER A 116 5.04 -14.50 9.41
N LEU A 117 4.74 -14.07 8.19
CA LEU A 117 4.19 -12.78 7.84
C LEU A 117 2.82 -13.00 7.21
N GLU A 118 1.78 -12.41 7.79
CA GLU A 118 0.48 -12.37 7.16
C GLU A 118 0.29 -11.04 6.43
N ILE A 119 -0.02 -11.10 5.14
CA ILE A 119 -0.33 -9.95 4.30
C ILE A 119 -1.84 -9.93 4.09
N ILE A 120 -2.49 -8.84 4.49
CA ILE A 120 -3.95 -8.68 4.45
C ILE A 120 -4.26 -7.61 3.42
N PHE A 121 -4.97 -7.97 2.36
CA PHE A 121 -5.53 -7.01 1.39
C PHE A 121 -7.00 -6.77 1.68
N GLN A 122 -7.43 -5.52 1.54
CA GLN A 122 -8.82 -5.09 1.60
C GLN A 122 -9.09 -4.11 0.45
N VAL A 123 -10.04 -4.44 -0.41
CA VAL A 123 -10.32 -3.71 -1.66
C VAL A 123 -11.77 -3.24 -1.67
N SER A 124 -11.98 -1.94 -1.60
CA SER A 124 -13.27 -1.28 -1.86
C SER A 124 -13.36 -0.85 -3.33
N ASN A 125 -14.47 -0.23 -3.73
CA ASN A 125 -14.64 0.25 -5.11
C ASN A 125 -13.69 1.41 -5.46
N ASP A 126 -13.18 2.11 -4.45
CA ASP A 126 -12.36 3.31 -4.59
C ASP A 126 -10.96 3.19 -3.95
N ALA A 127 -10.64 2.07 -3.30
CA ALA A 127 -9.33 1.89 -2.67
C ALA A 127 -8.83 0.45 -2.68
N VAL A 128 -7.53 0.30 -2.88
CA VAL A 128 -6.78 -0.90 -2.53
C VAL A 128 -5.98 -0.57 -1.27
N ALA A 129 -6.21 -1.35 -0.21
CA ALA A 129 -5.46 -1.22 1.02
C ALA A 129 -4.83 -2.53 1.43
N PHE A 130 -3.66 -2.47 2.07
CA PHE A 130 -3.03 -3.63 2.67
C PHE A 130 -2.29 -3.32 3.95
N ARG A 131 -2.07 -4.35 4.76
CA ARG A 131 -1.21 -4.28 5.94
C ARG A 131 -0.61 -5.63 6.27
N TYR A 132 0.41 -5.60 7.11
CA TYR A 132 1.06 -6.78 7.66
C TYR A 132 0.50 -7.14 9.02
N ARG A 133 0.51 -8.43 9.35
CA ARG A 133 0.33 -8.95 10.70
C ARG A 133 1.42 -9.97 11.00
N VAL A 134 2.12 -9.78 12.10
CA VAL A 134 3.14 -10.73 12.59
C VAL A 134 2.65 -11.28 13.91
N LYS A 135 2.39 -12.59 13.96
CA LYS A 135 1.94 -13.27 15.18
C LYS A 135 3.15 -13.62 16.04
N ARG A 136 3.18 -13.10 17.27
CA ARG A 136 4.21 -13.41 18.26
C ARG A 136 3.57 -13.73 19.61
N PRO A 137 4.26 -14.51 20.48
CA PRO A 137 3.83 -14.71 21.86
C PRO A 137 3.61 -13.39 22.59
N LYS A 138 2.63 -13.33 23.50
CA LYS A 138 2.20 -12.10 24.17
C LYS A 138 3.35 -11.29 24.79
N GLU A 139 4.37 -11.94 25.32
CA GLU A 139 5.50 -11.26 25.97
C GLU A 139 6.66 -10.92 25.04
N ALA A 140 6.64 -11.41 23.79
CA ALA A 140 7.68 -11.10 22.82
C ALA A 140 7.57 -9.65 22.36
N ILE A 141 8.72 -9.01 22.17
CA ILE A 141 8.79 -7.63 21.67
C ILE A 141 9.32 -7.70 20.24
N SER A 142 8.50 -7.27 19.29
CA SER A 142 8.91 -7.08 17.90
C SER A 142 9.44 -5.67 17.74
N LYS A 143 10.61 -5.54 17.12
CA LYS A 143 11.16 -4.27 16.65
C LYS A 143 11.31 -4.36 15.14
N VAL A 144 10.69 -3.42 14.42
CA VAL A 144 10.76 -3.39 12.95
C VAL A 144 11.95 -2.53 12.56
N GLU A 145 12.91 -3.12 11.87
CA GLU A 145 14.12 -2.42 11.40
C GLU A 145 13.88 -1.65 10.11
N SER A 146 13.08 -2.22 9.20
CA SER A 146 12.67 -1.60 7.96
C SER A 146 11.43 -2.28 7.37
N GLU A 147 10.76 -1.55 6.46
CA GLU A 147 9.65 -2.04 5.66
C GLU A 147 10.01 -1.83 4.18
N PRO A 148 10.54 -2.85 3.46
CA PRO A 148 10.89 -2.74 2.04
C PRO A 148 9.65 -2.74 1.10
N THR A 149 8.49 -2.31 1.60
CA THR A 149 7.30 -2.08 0.78
C THR A 149 7.60 -1.01 -0.27
N SER A 150 7.23 -1.27 -1.52
CA SER A 150 7.36 -0.29 -2.60
C SER A 150 6.03 -0.03 -3.31
N PHE A 151 6.03 1.03 -4.14
CA PHE A 151 4.95 1.43 -5.02
C PHE A 151 5.56 1.78 -6.38
N ALA A 152 5.57 0.83 -7.31
CA ALA A 152 6.12 0.98 -8.65
C ALA A 152 5.08 1.56 -9.61
N PHE A 153 5.15 2.86 -9.89
CA PHE A 153 4.27 3.50 -10.88
C PHE A 153 4.78 3.21 -12.30
N LEU A 154 3.85 3.21 -13.26
CA LEU A 154 4.24 3.07 -14.67
C LEU A 154 5.05 4.29 -15.12
N ALA A 155 6.00 4.11 -16.04
CA ALA A 155 6.95 5.15 -16.43
C ALA A 155 6.30 6.43 -16.97
N GLU A 156 5.12 6.33 -17.58
CA GLU A 156 4.34 7.47 -18.07
C GLU A 156 3.61 8.28 -16.97
N SER A 157 3.68 7.82 -15.71
CA SER A 157 2.93 8.43 -14.61
C SER A 157 3.50 9.79 -14.19
N ARG A 158 2.62 10.64 -13.68
CA ARG A 158 2.94 11.97 -13.13
C ARG A 158 2.64 12.02 -11.65
N ALA A 159 3.31 12.90 -10.91
CA ALA A 159 3.15 13.03 -9.47
C ALA A 159 2.97 14.49 -9.02
N TRP A 160 2.28 14.68 -7.91
CA TRP A 160 2.11 15.93 -7.18
C TRP A 160 2.50 15.68 -5.73
N LEU A 161 3.75 16.00 -5.40
CA LEU A 161 4.39 15.55 -4.16
C LEU A 161 4.92 16.74 -3.38
N GLN A 162 4.77 16.67 -2.05
CA GLN A 162 5.37 17.63 -1.15
C GLN A 162 6.66 17.02 -0.58
N PRO A 163 7.84 17.65 -0.81
CA PRO A 163 9.08 17.15 -0.27
C PRO A 163 9.06 17.29 1.25
N MET A 164 9.60 16.29 1.96
CA MET A 164 9.76 16.38 3.40
C MET A 164 10.91 17.32 3.73
N ALA A 165 10.73 18.17 4.74
CA ALA A 165 11.81 18.99 5.25
C ALA A 165 12.87 18.13 5.95
N VAL A 166 14.14 18.53 5.84
CA VAL A 166 15.23 17.88 6.58
C VAL A 166 14.99 18.03 8.08
N ALA A 167 15.10 16.94 8.84
CA ALA A 167 14.91 16.96 10.27
C ALA A 167 15.89 17.92 10.98
N LYS A 168 15.39 18.63 12.00
CA LYS A 168 16.10 19.68 12.76
C LYS A 168 16.57 20.88 11.92
N SER A 169 15.87 21.15 10.81
CA SER A 169 16.00 22.40 10.05
C SER A 169 14.84 23.36 10.37
N GLY A 170 14.75 24.48 9.65
CA GLY A 170 13.68 25.46 9.81
C GLY A 170 13.82 26.32 11.07
N TRP A 171 12.77 27.08 11.38
CA TRP A 171 12.72 27.94 12.56
C TRP A 171 12.90 27.12 13.84
N GLU A 172 13.90 27.46 14.65
CA GLU A 172 14.17 26.79 15.94
C GLU A 172 14.26 25.25 15.84
N ALA A 173 14.75 24.73 14.71
CA ALA A 173 14.91 23.30 14.45
C ALA A 173 13.61 22.46 14.60
N THR A 174 12.45 23.05 14.27
CA THR A 174 11.14 22.41 14.38
C THR A 174 10.81 21.43 13.25
N ASN A 175 11.55 21.45 12.13
CA ASN A 175 11.29 20.52 11.04
C ASN A 175 11.60 19.06 11.44
N PRO A 176 10.87 18.08 10.87
CA PRO A 176 9.85 18.23 9.81
C PRO A 176 8.46 18.66 10.33
N SER A 177 7.87 19.71 9.74
CA SER A 177 6.54 20.24 10.10
C SER A 177 5.45 20.06 9.04
N TYR A 178 5.77 19.45 7.88
CA TYR A 178 4.83 19.24 6.77
C TYR A 178 4.32 20.55 6.12
N GLU A 179 5.11 21.63 6.14
CA GLU A 179 4.74 22.96 5.63
C GLU A 179 5.44 23.35 4.32
N GLU A 180 5.92 22.36 3.56
CA GLU A 180 6.60 22.60 2.28
C GLU A 180 5.61 22.81 1.12
N THR A 181 6.07 23.37 0.00
CA THR A 181 5.23 23.52 -1.20
C THR A 181 5.20 22.23 -2.03
N TYR A 182 4.10 21.99 -2.75
CA TYR A 182 3.99 20.85 -3.64
C TYR A 182 4.76 21.09 -4.94
N GLU A 183 5.54 20.10 -5.35
CA GLU A 183 5.98 19.94 -6.72
C GLU A 183 4.81 19.33 -7.51
N GLN A 184 4.44 19.97 -8.62
CA GLN A 184 3.23 19.62 -9.36
C GLN A 184 3.58 19.07 -10.74
N ASP A 185 2.86 18.02 -11.13
CA ASP A 185 3.01 17.36 -12.42
C ASP A 185 4.48 17.08 -12.76
N ILE A 186 5.19 16.41 -11.84
CA ILE A 186 6.56 15.94 -12.05
C ILE A 186 6.56 14.50 -12.58
N ALA A 187 7.65 14.09 -13.24
CA ALA A 187 7.81 12.70 -13.64
C ALA A 187 7.94 11.81 -12.39
N VAL A 188 7.34 10.62 -12.40
CA VAL A 188 7.64 9.64 -11.36
C VAL A 188 9.12 9.29 -11.37
N GLY A 189 9.68 9.11 -10.17
CA GLY A 189 11.10 8.88 -9.94
C GLY A 189 11.97 10.12 -9.89
N THR A 190 11.38 11.31 -10.00
CA THR A 190 12.07 12.57 -9.65
C THR A 190 12.47 12.52 -8.16
N PRO A 191 13.76 12.75 -7.81
CA PRO A 191 14.19 12.85 -6.41
C PRO A 191 13.56 14.03 -5.67
N SER A 192 13.43 13.93 -4.34
CA SER A 192 12.93 15.05 -3.53
C SER A 192 13.91 16.21 -3.52
N THR A 193 13.41 17.43 -3.71
CA THR A 193 14.25 18.65 -3.73
C THR A 193 14.98 18.93 -2.42
N LYS A 194 14.60 18.26 -1.32
CA LYS A 194 15.20 18.40 0.01
C LYS A 194 16.01 17.19 0.47
N GLY A 195 16.01 16.09 -0.30
CA GLY A 195 16.76 14.88 0.03
C GLY A 195 16.23 14.09 1.24
N ALA A 196 15.04 14.43 1.77
CA ALA A 196 14.46 13.75 2.93
C ALA A 196 13.23 12.87 2.56
N GLY A 197 12.84 12.81 1.29
CA GLY A 197 11.69 12.03 0.83
C GLY A 197 10.44 12.86 0.60
N TRP A 198 9.30 12.19 0.51
CA TRP A 198 8.00 12.79 0.22
C TRP A 198 6.99 12.41 1.29
N VAL A 199 6.21 13.39 1.75
CA VAL A 199 5.18 13.15 2.77
C VAL A 199 3.89 12.58 2.16
N TYR A 200 3.06 11.98 3.01
CA TYR A 200 1.67 11.67 2.66
C TYR A 200 0.74 12.87 2.90
N PRO A 201 -0.43 12.91 2.24
CA PRO A 201 -0.82 12.03 1.14
C PRO A 201 -0.09 12.39 -0.16
N ALA A 202 0.37 11.37 -0.89
CA ALA A 202 1.14 11.52 -2.13
C ALA A 202 0.25 11.23 -3.34
N LEU A 203 0.08 12.21 -4.24
CA LEU A 203 -0.82 12.11 -5.38
C LEU A 203 -0.07 11.75 -6.67
N PHE A 204 -0.61 10.79 -7.40
CA PHE A 204 -0.11 10.32 -8.69
C PHE A 204 -1.22 10.25 -9.72
N LYS A 205 -0.84 10.31 -10.99
CA LYS A 205 -1.74 10.09 -12.13
C LYS A 205 -1.07 9.14 -13.11
N THR A 206 -1.76 8.06 -13.44
CA THR A 206 -1.35 7.08 -14.45
C THR A 206 -2.46 7.00 -15.48
N LYS A 207 -2.16 7.39 -16.74
CA LYS A 207 -3.18 7.59 -17.78
C LYS A 207 -4.26 8.57 -17.27
N ASP A 208 -5.54 8.20 -17.33
CA ASP A 208 -6.66 9.01 -16.82
C ASP A 208 -7.10 8.65 -15.39
N THR A 209 -6.29 7.87 -14.66
CA THR A 209 -6.61 7.45 -13.29
C THR A 209 -5.68 8.11 -12.29
N TRP A 210 -6.29 8.68 -11.26
CA TRP A 210 -5.59 9.27 -10.12
C TRP A 210 -5.44 8.24 -9.02
N ILE A 211 -4.31 8.31 -8.31
CA ILE A 211 -3.94 7.43 -7.20
C ILE A 211 -3.45 8.33 -6.06
N LEU A 212 -4.14 8.32 -4.92
CA LEU A 212 -3.71 9.00 -3.70
C LEU A 212 -3.17 7.96 -2.72
N LEU A 213 -1.87 8.01 -2.45
CA LEU A 213 -1.20 7.12 -1.53
C LEU A 213 -1.12 7.75 -0.13
N THR A 214 -1.53 7.01 0.89
CA THR A 214 -1.44 7.42 2.29
C THR A 214 -1.39 6.20 3.22
N GLU A 215 -1.45 6.42 4.53
CA GLU A 215 -1.64 5.39 5.53
C GLU A 215 -2.86 5.63 6.43
N ALA A 216 -3.38 4.57 7.05
CA ALA A 216 -4.51 4.64 7.98
C ALA A 216 -4.37 3.63 9.13
N GLY A 217 -5.01 3.93 10.26
CA GLY A 217 -4.95 3.07 11.45
C GLY A 217 -3.58 3.04 12.13
N LEU A 218 -2.83 4.14 12.05
CA LEU A 218 -1.58 4.32 12.80
C LEU A 218 -1.90 4.49 14.30
N ASP A 219 -1.21 3.73 15.15
CA ASP A 219 -1.30 3.80 16.60
C ASP A 219 0.10 3.93 17.23
N SER A 220 0.20 3.78 18.56
CA SER A 220 1.46 3.91 19.29
C SER A 220 2.46 2.77 19.07
N THR A 221 2.12 1.74 18.30
CA THR A 221 2.99 0.58 18.05
C THR A 221 3.81 0.69 16.77
N TYR A 222 3.51 1.69 15.93
CA TYR A 222 4.20 1.94 14.67
C TYR A 222 4.60 3.42 14.53
N CYS A 223 5.52 3.70 13.61
CA CYS A 223 5.90 5.08 13.27
C CYS A 223 5.11 5.58 12.06
N ALA A 224 4.90 6.89 11.96
CA ALA A 224 4.50 7.48 10.69
C ALA A 224 5.58 7.16 9.64
N THR A 225 5.15 6.93 8.40
CA THR A 225 6.03 6.62 7.29
C THR A 225 5.98 7.71 6.23
N ARG A 226 6.96 7.68 5.32
CA ARG A 226 7.04 8.58 4.16
C ARG A 226 7.47 7.78 2.94
N LEU A 227 7.45 8.39 1.76
CA LEU A 227 8.18 7.85 0.62
C LEU A 227 9.64 8.29 0.68
N GLN A 228 10.57 7.40 0.32
CA GLN A 228 11.99 7.72 0.24
C GLN A 228 12.28 8.78 -0.82
N ASP A 229 13.45 9.41 -0.69
CA ASP A 229 13.92 10.46 -1.59
C ASP A 229 14.13 9.96 -3.04
N GLN A 230 14.95 8.92 -3.18
CA GLN A 230 15.32 8.35 -4.46
C GLN A 230 14.32 7.25 -4.86
N SER A 231 13.71 7.40 -6.03
CA SER A 231 12.71 6.45 -6.55
C SER A 231 13.01 6.08 -8.01
N PRO A 232 14.22 5.55 -8.31
CA PRO A 232 14.64 5.28 -9.69
C PRO A 232 13.61 4.41 -10.42
N GLY A 233 13.30 4.77 -11.67
CA GLY A 233 12.30 4.05 -12.47
C GLY A 233 10.86 4.23 -12.01
N GLY A 234 10.57 5.15 -11.09
CA GLY A 234 9.22 5.40 -10.57
C GLY A 234 8.78 4.44 -9.46
N GLU A 235 9.73 3.72 -8.85
CA GLU A 235 9.48 2.85 -7.71
C GLU A 235 9.78 3.55 -6.39
N TYR A 236 8.73 3.88 -5.64
CA TYR A 236 8.83 4.58 -4.37
C TYR A 236 8.81 3.60 -3.22
N PHE A 237 9.85 3.61 -2.39
CA PHE A 237 9.92 2.76 -1.19
C PHE A 237 9.46 3.51 0.06
N ILE A 238 8.98 2.76 1.05
CA ILE A 238 8.70 3.31 2.37
C ILE A 238 9.98 3.70 3.09
N GLY A 239 9.99 4.91 3.64
CA GLY A 239 10.99 5.44 4.55
C GLY A 239 10.46 5.54 5.97
N PHE A 240 11.29 5.20 6.95
CA PHE A 240 11.03 5.45 8.37
C PHE A 240 11.62 6.82 8.78
N PRO A 241 11.17 7.38 9.92
CA PRO A 241 11.66 8.66 10.43
C PRO A 241 13.19 8.73 10.47
N ASP A 242 13.72 9.92 10.18
CA ASP A 242 15.15 10.19 10.24
C ASP A 242 15.65 10.10 11.69
N ALA A 243 16.89 9.62 11.90
CA ALA A 243 17.45 9.48 13.24
C ALA A 243 17.53 10.80 14.04
N ARG A 244 17.54 11.94 13.37
CA ARG A 244 17.48 13.27 14.00
C ARG A 244 16.10 13.63 14.56
N GLU A 245 15.04 12.96 14.13
CA GLU A 245 13.66 13.19 14.61
C GLU A 245 13.41 12.62 16.01
N VAL A 246 14.35 11.83 16.55
CA VAL A 246 14.24 11.29 17.90
C VAL A 246 14.02 12.38 18.95
N ILE A 247 12.95 12.23 19.74
CA ILE A 247 12.67 13.02 20.92
C ILE A 247 12.66 12.09 22.14
N LYS A 248 13.37 12.46 23.20
CA LYS A 248 13.38 11.77 24.51
C LYS A 248 13.73 10.27 24.45
N ASP A 249 12.77 9.37 24.64
CA ASP A 249 12.94 7.93 24.98
C ASP A 249 13.55 7.06 23.86
N LYS A 250 13.97 7.69 22.76
CA LYS A 250 14.78 7.11 21.67
C LYS A 250 14.09 6.00 20.87
N ASN A 251 12.77 5.88 20.97
CA ASN A 251 12.01 4.92 20.17
C ASN A 251 11.73 5.48 18.76
N LEU A 252 12.75 5.47 17.89
CA LEU A 252 12.62 5.93 16.50
C LEU A 252 11.79 4.98 15.63
N LYS A 253 12.02 3.69 15.80
CA LYS A 253 11.48 2.63 14.95
C LYS A 253 10.29 1.93 15.60
N PRO A 254 9.37 1.33 14.81
CA PRO A 254 8.22 0.61 15.33
C PRO A 254 8.60 -0.46 16.34
N ARG A 255 7.84 -0.51 17.43
CA ARG A 255 8.00 -1.50 18.49
C ARG A 255 6.63 -1.92 19.01
N ALA A 256 6.39 -3.22 19.01
CA ALA A 256 5.13 -3.78 19.46
C ALA A 256 5.35 -4.99 20.37
N ARG A 257 4.45 -5.17 21.35
CA ARG A 257 4.41 -6.35 22.21
C ARG A 257 3.40 -7.35 21.65
N GLY A 258 3.77 -8.62 21.58
CA GLY A 258 2.91 -9.68 21.08
C GLY A 258 2.62 -9.59 19.59
N THR A 259 1.44 -10.07 19.21
CA THR A 259 0.97 -9.97 17.83
C THR A 259 0.68 -8.51 17.49
N PHE A 260 1.25 -8.02 16.39
CA PHE A 260 1.07 -6.64 15.96
C PHE A 260 0.66 -6.56 14.48
N GLN A 261 0.19 -5.38 14.10
CA GLN A 261 -0.18 -5.06 12.72
C GLN A 261 0.53 -3.78 12.30
N SER A 262 0.98 -3.69 11.05
CA SER A 262 1.33 -2.39 10.50
C SER A 262 0.05 -1.55 10.33
N PRO A 263 0.18 -0.22 10.20
CA PRO A 263 -0.86 0.60 9.61
C PRO A 263 -1.23 0.07 8.23
N TRP A 264 -2.41 0.43 7.75
CA TRP A 264 -2.79 0.21 6.37
C TRP A 264 -1.97 1.12 5.45
N ARG A 265 -1.43 0.56 4.38
CA ARG A 265 -1.03 1.31 3.18
C ARG A 265 -2.26 1.42 2.30
N VAL A 266 -2.64 2.62 1.91
CA VAL A 266 -3.92 2.92 1.25
C VAL A 266 -3.66 3.61 -0.07
N LEU A 267 -4.12 3.01 -1.17
CA LEU A 267 -4.15 3.61 -2.50
C LEU A 267 -5.61 3.91 -2.83
N THR A 268 -6.04 5.16 -2.70
CA THR A 268 -7.35 5.61 -3.20
C THR A 268 -7.23 5.84 -4.70
N ILE A 269 -8.09 5.21 -5.49
CA ILE A 269 -7.95 5.07 -6.95
C ILE A 269 -9.25 5.48 -7.64
N GLY A 270 -9.17 6.42 -8.59
CA GLY A 270 -10.37 6.88 -9.28
C GLY A 270 -10.16 8.09 -10.18
N ASN A 271 -11.25 8.79 -10.47
CA ASN A 271 -11.17 10.16 -10.97
C ASN A 271 -11.03 11.13 -9.78
N LEU A 272 -10.86 12.43 -10.02
CA LEU A 272 -10.72 13.40 -8.93
C LEU A 272 -11.92 13.44 -7.98
N ALA A 273 -13.16 13.30 -8.50
CA ALA A 273 -14.35 13.25 -7.64
C ALA A 273 -14.30 12.04 -6.68
N THR A 274 -13.94 10.86 -7.18
CA THR A 274 -13.71 9.67 -6.35
C THR A 274 -12.70 9.93 -5.24
N LEU A 275 -11.55 10.54 -5.56
CA LEU A 275 -10.50 10.84 -4.57
C LEU A 275 -10.99 11.82 -3.51
N ILE A 276 -11.67 12.90 -3.90
CA ILE A 276 -12.19 13.91 -2.98
C ILE A 276 -13.30 13.36 -2.09
N GLU A 277 -14.17 12.51 -2.63
CA GLU A 277 -15.30 11.93 -1.90
C GLU A 277 -14.94 10.69 -1.08
N SER A 278 -13.79 10.08 -1.35
CA SER A 278 -13.34 8.85 -0.69
C SER A 278 -13.21 9.04 0.81
N THR A 279 -13.54 7.97 1.52
CA THR A 279 -13.49 7.83 2.97
C THR A 279 -12.53 6.72 3.40
N ALA A 280 -11.71 6.20 2.48
CA ALA A 280 -10.83 5.06 2.73
C ALA A 280 -9.95 5.22 3.99
N GLY A 281 -9.50 6.45 4.29
CA GLY A 281 -8.75 6.74 5.51
C GLY A 281 -9.53 6.44 6.80
N THR A 282 -10.81 6.83 6.87
CA THR A 282 -11.68 6.58 8.03
C THR A 282 -12.28 5.17 8.01
N ASP A 283 -12.55 4.63 6.82
CA ASP A 283 -13.04 3.24 6.65
C ASP A 283 -12.04 2.20 7.18
N LEU A 284 -10.75 2.52 7.14
CA LEU A 284 -9.65 1.66 7.58
C LEU A 284 -9.08 2.04 8.95
N ALA A 285 -9.61 3.10 9.57
CA ALA A 285 -9.18 3.55 10.89
C ALA A 285 -9.64 2.60 12.00
N LEU A 286 -9.02 2.73 13.18
CA LEU A 286 -9.52 2.08 14.37
C LEU A 286 -10.88 2.69 14.78
N PRO A 287 -11.79 1.91 15.38
CA PRO A 287 -13.01 2.46 15.95
C PRO A 287 -12.71 3.56 16.96
N ALA A 288 -13.57 4.58 17.01
CA ALA A 288 -13.48 5.60 18.03
C ALA A 288 -13.51 4.98 19.44
N GLN A 289 -12.70 5.54 20.34
CA GLN A 289 -12.79 5.19 21.75
C GLN A 289 -14.15 5.63 22.30
N LYS A 290 -14.73 4.84 23.19
CA LYS A 290 -16.00 5.20 23.84
C LYS A 290 -15.75 6.35 24.82
N VAL A 291 -16.17 7.54 24.44
CA VAL A 291 -16.15 8.75 25.26
C VAL A 291 -17.50 9.46 25.13
N ASP A 292 -17.86 10.26 26.13
CA ASP A 292 -18.94 11.23 25.97
C ASP A 292 -18.55 12.20 24.85
N ALA A 293 -19.40 12.35 23.84
CA ALA A 293 -19.10 13.10 22.62
C ALA A 293 -19.85 14.44 22.57
N ASP A 294 -20.58 14.83 23.62
CA ASP A 294 -21.41 16.04 23.64
C ASP A 294 -20.62 17.36 23.51
N PHE A 295 -19.29 17.31 23.68
CA PHE A 295 -18.39 18.44 23.52
C PHE A 295 -17.76 18.58 22.11
N ILE A 296 -18.02 17.61 21.22
CA ILE A 296 -17.42 17.53 19.88
C ILE A 296 -18.26 18.31 18.87
#